data_AF-A0A1I1XW96-F1
#
_entry.id   AF-A0A1I1XW96-F1
#
_cell.length_a   1.000
_cell.length_b   1.000
_cell.length_c   1.000
_cell.angle_alpha   90.00
_cell.angle_beta   90.00
_cell.angle_gamma   90.00
#
_symmetry.space_group_name_H-M   'P 1'
#
loop_
_entity.id
_entity.type
_entity.pdbx_description
1 polymer ?
#
loop_
_entity_poly.entity_id
_entity_poly.type
_entity_poly.pdbx_seq_one_letter_code
_entity_poly.pdbx_strand_id
1 'polypeptide(L)'
;MDGYNHYLRANEAGTIVYGFSSAFEQPADNDILLLEDGPRHFQEAFSESLTDGQGVYIYKWDGSKIVERTAEELAADATEPTTTLTPEQQRLIDLELTMADLIAGGGL
;
A
#
# COMPACT_ATOMS: atom_id res chain seq x y z
N MET A 1 31.25 12.54 7.25
CA MET A 1 30.43 11.49 6.63
C MET A 1 29.06 12.09 6.56
N ASP A 2 28.61 12.36 5.33
CA ASP A 2 27.23 12.73 5.10
C ASP A 2 26.37 11.55 5.56
N GLY A 3 25.24 11.84 6.19
CA GLY A 3 24.39 10.80 6.76
C GLY A 3 23.65 10.06 5.65
N TYR A 4 22.67 9.26 6.03
CA TYR A 4 21.80 8.59 5.06
C TYR A 4 20.43 9.26 5.02
N ASN A 5 19.87 9.38 3.83
CA ASN A 5 18.53 9.93 3.66
C ASN A 5 17.51 8.85 3.98
N HIS A 6 16.44 9.22 4.65
CA HIS A 6 15.36 8.34 5.07
C HIS A 6 14.12 8.64 4.28
N TYR A 7 13.46 7.59 3.83
CA TYR A 7 12.31 7.69 2.96
C TYR A 7 11.16 6.85 3.48
N LEU A 8 9.95 7.26 3.10
CA LEU A 8 8.71 6.55 3.31
C LEU A 8 8.08 6.21 1.97
N ARG A 9 7.55 5.01 1.84
CA ARG A 9 6.78 4.58 0.67
C ARG A 9 5.31 4.47 1.03
N ALA A 10 4.49 5.21 0.29
CA ALA A 10 3.04 5.12 0.36
C ALA A 10 2.49 4.23 -0.76
N ASN A 11 1.39 3.52 -0.49
CA ASN A 11 0.64 2.80 -1.52
C ASN A 11 -0.27 3.76 -2.31
N GLU A 12 -1.05 3.23 -3.26
CA GLU A 12 -1.97 4.01 -4.10
C GLU A 12 -3.05 4.76 -3.29
N ALA A 13 -3.42 4.24 -2.11
CA ALA A 13 -4.36 4.89 -1.20
C ALA A 13 -3.69 5.96 -0.30
N GLY A 14 -2.38 6.18 -0.44
CA GLY A 14 -1.61 7.12 0.39
C GLY A 14 -1.20 6.55 1.76
N THR A 15 -1.52 5.29 2.06
CA THR A 15 -1.10 4.62 3.30
C THR A 15 0.39 4.37 3.28
N ILE A 16 1.09 4.77 4.35
CA ILE A 16 2.53 4.55 4.49
C ILE A 16 2.75 3.10 4.90
N VAL A 17 3.36 2.31 4.01
CA VAL A 17 3.52 0.86 4.19
C VAL A 17 4.98 0.45 4.41
N TYR A 18 5.93 1.36 4.17
CA TYR A 18 7.35 1.04 4.29
C TYR A 18 8.19 2.27 4.61
N GLY A 19 9.27 2.06 5.37
CA GLY A 19 10.25 3.08 5.71
C GLY A 19 11.66 2.51 5.60
N PHE A 20 12.56 3.25 4.97
CA PHE A 20 13.92 2.79 4.71
C PHE A 20 14.93 3.93 4.68
N SER A 21 16.21 3.56 4.64
CA SER A 21 17.35 4.47 4.56
C SER A 21 18.13 4.22 3.26
N SER A 22 18.71 5.28 2.69
CA SER A 22 19.57 5.21 1.50
C SER A 22 20.81 4.35 1.70
N ALA A 23 21.13 3.97 2.95
CA ALA A 23 22.13 2.97 3.27
C ALA A 23 21.81 1.56 2.75
N PHE A 24 20.53 1.24 2.56
CA PHE A 24 20.04 -0.11 2.24
C PHE A 24 19.29 -0.18 0.91
N GLU A 25 18.55 0.87 0.56
CA GLU A 25 17.73 0.93 -0.66
C GLU A 25 17.76 2.33 -1.25
N GLN A 26 17.85 2.45 -2.57
CA GLN A 26 17.74 3.74 -3.26
C GLN A 26 16.26 4.12 -3.40
N PRO A 27 15.89 5.41 -3.21
CA PRO A 27 14.52 5.83 -3.34
C PRO A 27 14.01 5.74 -4.78
N ALA A 28 12.72 5.41 -4.91
CA ALA A 28 11.94 5.60 -6.12
C ALA A 28 11.40 7.04 -6.19
N ASP A 29 10.96 7.48 -7.37
CA ASP A 29 10.48 8.86 -7.59
C ASP A 29 9.25 9.23 -6.74
N ASN A 30 8.46 8.23 -6.35
CA ASN A 30 7.26 8.40 -5.52
C ASN A 30 7.52 8.22 -4.02
N ASP A 31 8.77 8.00 -3.60
CA ASP A 31 9.11 7.92 -2.19
C ASP A 31 9.22 9.31 -1.56
N ILE A 32 8.78 9.40 -0.31
CA ILE A 32 8.69 10.65 0.44
C ILE A 32 9.94 10.78 1.30
N LEU A 33 10.70 11.86 1.10
CA LEU A 33 11.85 12.18 1.95
C LEU A 33 11.37 12.56 3.36
N LEU A 34 11.82 11.80 4.35
CA LEU A 34 11.51 12.00 5.76
C LEU A 34 12.61 12.79 6.48
N LEU A 35 13.87 12.39 6.29
CA LEU A 35 15.02 12.97 6.99
C LEU A 35 16.26 12.89 6.11
N GLU A 36 16.97 14.01 5.96
CA GLU A 36 18.28 14.07 5.32
C GLU A 36 19.40 13.85 6.35
N ASP A 37 20.53 13.32 5.89
CA ASP A 37 21.74 13.18 6.71
C ASP A 37 21.54 12.47 8.06
N GLY A 38 20.66 11.47 8.08
CA GLY A 38 20.28 10.74 9.28
C GLY A 38 21.19 9.53 9.61
N PRO A 39 20.80 8.75 10.63
CA PRO A 39 21.49 7.53 11.06
C PRO A 39 21.46 6.44 9.98
N ARG A 40 22.15 5.31 10.24
CA ARG A 40 22.17 4.22 9.26
C ARG A 40 20.83 3.51 9.19
N HIS A 41 20.19 3.23 10.32
CA HIS A 41 18.94 2.47 10.36
C HIS A 41 17.72 3.38 10.44
N PHE A 42 16.66 3.02 9.70
CA PHE A 42 15.42 3.79 9.66
C PHE A 42 14.76 3.95 11.04
N GLN A 43 14.77 2.90 11.88
CA GLN A 43 14.21 2.96 13.24
C GLN A 43 14.86 4.03 14.14
N GLU A 44 16.10 4.43 13.84
CA GLU A 44 16.80 5.48 14.59
C GLU A 44 16.31 6.88 14.19
N ALA A 45 15.86 7.04 12.94
CA ALA A 45 15.26 8.28 12.43
C ALA A 45 13.75 8.37 12.72
N PHE A 46 13.07 7.22 12.74
CA PHE A 46 11.63 7.11 13.01
C PHE A 46 11.41 6.06 14.09
N SER A 47 11.32 6.52 15.34
CA SER A 47 11.24 5.62 16.51
C SER A 47 9.86 4.98 16.70
N GLU A 48 8.83 5.51 16.06
CA GLU A 48 7.47 4.99 16.15
C GLU A 48 7.27 3.81 15.19
N SER A 49 6.38 2.89 15.54
CA SER A 49 6.02 1.80 14.63
C SER A 49 5.08 2.29 13.55
N LEU A 50 5.32 1.93 12.29
CA LEU A 50 4.39 2.23 11.18
C LEU A 50 3.08 1.46 11.29
N THR A 51 3.08 0.37 12.07
CA THR A 51 1.92 -0.47 12.33
C THR A 51 1.52 -0.47 13.81
N ASP A 52 0.26 -0.73 14.07
CA ASP A 52 -0.22 -1.05 15.41
C ASP A 52 0.21 -2.46 15.85
N GLY A 53 -0.23 -2.87 17.05
CA GLY A 53 0.04 -4.20 17.61
C GLY A 53 -0.66 -5.35 16.89
N GLN A 54 -1.50 -5.09 15.88
CA GLN A 54 -2.17 -6.08 15.02
C GLN A 54 -1.59 -6.09 13.59
N GLY A 55 -0.60 -5.25 13.30
CA GLY A 55 0.03 -5.16 11.98
C GLY A 55 -0.69 -4.22 11.01
N VAL A 56 -1.66 -3.42 11.47
CA VAL A 56 -2.38 -2.45 10.64
C VAL A 56 -1.55 -1.18 10.51
N TYR A 57 -1.31 -0.71 9.28
CA TYR A 57 -0.60 0.54 9.05
C TYR A 57 -1.42 1.75 9.51
N ILE A 58 -0.85 2.56 10.40
CA ILE A 58 -1.56 3.64 11.10
C ILE A 58 -1.29 5.04 10.54
N TYR A 59 -0.33 5.18 9.64
CA TYR A 59 0.02 6.47 9.04
C TYR A 59 -0.32 6.53 7.56
N LYS A 60 -0.64 7.74 7.09
CA LYS A 60 -0.81 8.06 5.67
C LYS A 60 -0.09 9.36 5.34
N TRP A 61 0.20 9.54 4.06
CA TRP A 61 0.71 10.78 3.51
C TRP A 61 -0.45 11.62 2.96
N ASP A 62 -0.64 12.84 3.47
CA ASP A 62 -1.71 13.74 3.01
C ASP A 62 -1.32 14.60 1.79
N GLY A 63 -0.14 14.37 1.23
CA GLY A 63 0.46 15.20 0.17
C GLY A 63 1.49 16.21 0.69
N SER A 64 1.48 16.49 1.99
CA SER A 64 2.38 17.47 2.62
C SER A 64 3.09 16.96 3.87
N LYS A 65 2.43 16.09 4.64
CA LYS A 65 2.94 15.56 5.90
C LYS A 65 2.40 14.16 6.19
N ILE A 66 3.07 13.50 7.12
CA ILE A 66 2.62 12.27 7.73
C ILE A 66 1.48 12.61 8.69
N VAL A 67 0.35 11.94 8.53
CA VAL A 67 -0.80 12.04 9.45
C VAL A 67 -1.25 10.64 9.86
N GLU A 68 -1.79 10.53 11.06
CA GLU A 68 -2.47 9.31 11.47
C GLU A 68 -3.73 9.09 10.64
N ARG A 69 -4.00 7.82 10.33
CA ARG A 69 -5.24 7.39 9.71
C ARG A 69 -6.39 7.51 10.70
N THR A 70 -7.55 7.91 10.19
CA THR A 70 -8.78 8.00 10.98
C THR A 70 -9.33 6.61 11.30
N ALA A 71 -10.19 6.53 12.33
CA ALA A 71 -10.84 5.28 12.70
C ALA A 71 -11.70 4.71 11.55
N GLU A 72 -12.34 5.57 10.75
CA GLU A 72 -13.07 5.12 9.56
C GLU A 72 -12.14 4.49 8.51
N GLU A 73 -10.97 5.08 8.27
CA GLU A 73 -9.99 4.54 7.32
C GLU A 73 -9.40 3.21 7.78
N LEU A 74 -9.15 3.06 9.08
CA LEU A 74 -8.67 1.80 9.66
C LEU A 74 -9.76 0.72 9.63
N ALA A 75 -11.02 1.10 9.85
CA ALA A 75 -12.15 0.18 9.76
C ALA A 75 -12.41 -0.29 8.31
N ALA A 76 -12.19 0.57 7.32
CA ALA A 76 -12.33 0.21 5.91
C ALA A 76 -11.40 -0.96 5.53
N ASP A 77 -10.14 -0.93 5.98
CA ASP A 77 -9.14 -1.99 5.80
C ASP A 77 -9.60 -3.33 6.41
N ALA A 78 -10.32 -3.29 7.53
CA ALA A 78 -10.87 -4.50 8.16
C ALA A 78 -12.12 -5.07 7.45
N THR A 79 -12.77 -4.25 6.62
CA THR A 79 -14.01 -4.61 5.91
C THR A 79 -13.82 -4.96 4.45
N GLU A 80 -12.62 -4.82 3.89
CA GLU A 80 -12.34 -5.38 2.57
C GLU A 80 -12.19 -6.90 2.71
N PRO A 81 -13.19 -7.72 2.32
CA PRO A 81 -12.87 -9.10 2.02
C PRO A 81 -11.82 -9.04 0.91
N THR A 82 -10.72 -9.74 1.09
CA THR A 82 -9.84 -10.12 -0.02
C THR A 82 -10.68 -10.88 -1.05
N THR A 83 -11.40 -10.17 -1.92
CA THR A 83 -11.98 -10.71 -3.14
C THR A 83 -10.87 -10.77 -4.17
N THR A 84 -9.74 -11.38 -3.81
CA THR A 84 -9.02 -12.17 -4.79
C THR A 84 -9.97 -13.31 -5.13
N LEU A 85 -10.75 -13.12 -6.20
CA LEU A 85 -11.53 -14.18 -6.80
C LEU A 85 -10.59 -15.37 -6.93
N THR A 86 -10.96 -16.50 -6.34
CA THR A 86 -10.17 -17.71 -6.55
C THR A 86 -10.13 -17.99 -8.06
N PRO A 87 -9.11 -18.70 -8.58
CA PRO A 87 -9.06 -19.08 -9.98
C PRO A 87 -10.31 -19.85 -10.45
N GLU A 88 -11.10 -20.40 -9.53
CA GLU A 88 -12.40 -21.01 -9.77
C GLU A 88 -13.51 -19.97 -9.95
N GLN A 89 -13.58 -18.95 -9.09
CA GLN A 89 -14.53 -17.85 -9.23
C GLN A 89 -14.28 -17.01 -10.50
N GLN A 90 -13.01 -16.80 -10.86
CA GLN A 90 -12.66 -16.14 -12.13
C GLN A 90 -13.13 -16.97 -13.34
N ARG A 91 -12.94 -18.30 -13.30
CA ARG A 91 -13.42 -19.20 -14.36
C ARG A 91 -14.94 -19.21 -14.50
N LEU A 92 -15.69 -19.09 -13.40
CA LEU A 92 -17.15 -18.98 -13.44
C LEU A 92 -17.61 -17.71 -14.15
N ILE A 93 -16.96 -16.57 -13.88
CA ILE A 93 -17.26 -15.28 -14.52
C ILE A 93 -16.96 -15.34 -16.03
N ASP A 94 -15.80 -15.88 -16.41
CA ASP A 94 -15.43 -16.05 -17.84
C ASP A 94 -16.40 -16.98 -18.59
N LEU A 95 -16.91 -18.02 -17.93
CA LEU A 95 -17.89 -18.95 -18.49
C LEU A 95 -19.26 -18.30 -18.68
N GLU A 96 -19.72 -17.52 -17.70
CA GLU A 96 -20.99 -16.78 -17.81
C GLU A 96 -20.95 -15.74 -18.92
N LEU A 97 -19.82 -15.03 -19.08
CA LEU A 97 -19.63 -14.07 -20.16
C LEU A 97 -19.67 -14.73 -21.54
N THR A 98 -18.99 -15.87 -21.70
CA THR A 98 -18.98 -16.63 -22.96
C THR A 98 -20.35 -17.24 -23.30
N MET A 99 -21.13 -17.67 -22.31
CA MET A 99 -22.49 -18.15 -22.53
C MET A 99 -23.44 -17.02 -22.94
N ALA A 100 -23.29 -15.83 -22.36
CA ALA A 100 -24.08 -14.65 -22.73
C ALA A 100 -23.83 -14.22 -24.18
N ASP A 101 -22.57 -14.23 -24.63
CA ASP A 101 -22.21 -13.94 -26.02
C ASP A 101 -22.73 -14.99 -27.01
N LEU A 102 -22.73 -16.28 -26.64
CA LEU A 102 -23.26 -17.34 -27.50
C LEU A 102 -24.78 -17.22 -27.70
N ILE A 103 -25.51 -16.79 -26.67
CA ILE A 103 -26.96 -16.60 -26.70
C ILE A 103 -27.32 -15.33 -27.47
N ALA A 104 -26.52 -14.27 -27.36
CA ALA A 104 -26.73 -13.00 -28.07
C ALA A 104 -26.29 -13.04 -29.55
N GLY A 105 -25.29 -13.87 -29.90
CA GLY A 105 -24.72 -13.97 -31.25
C GLY A 105 -25.36 -15.02 -32.16
N GLY A 106 -26.31 -15.82 -31.67
CA GLY A 106 -26.94 -16.94 -32.41
C GLY A 106 -28.05 -16.55 -33.39
N GLY A 107 -27.92 -15.43 -34.08
CA GLY A 107 -28.85 -14.99 -35.12
C GLY A 107 -28.14 -14.74 -36.45
N LEU A 108 -27.98 -15.78 -37.26
CA LEU A 108 -27.97 -15.76 -38.74
C LEU A 108 -27.92 -17.20 -39.30
#